data_AF-A0A0F7LS62-F1
#
_entry.id   AF-A0A0F7LS62-F1
#
_cell.length_a   1.000
_cell.length_b   1.000
_cell.length_c   1.000
_cell.angle_alpha   90.00
_cell.angle_beta   90.00
_cell.angle_gamma   90.00
#
_symmetry.space_group_name_H-M   'P 1'
#
loop_
_entity.id
_entity.type
_entity.pdbx_description
1 polymer ?
#
loop_
_entity_poly.entity_id
_entity_poly.type
_entity_poly.pdbx_seq_one_letter_code
_entity_poly.pdbx_strand_id
1 'polypeptide(L)'
;MSVTTQKKRPLSRYIKDYKHSQTHCLHCHKALDRISLVFNGQVINKESISEMTELIDDKTWDELQDKFVALCRFCSEIYCNSETDYFDIMSFKQYLFEQTEMSHSTIREYVVRLRRLDELLTSSNYPVKEFTTEKIQEQLSEKLSQSAFSNYNIALRKYEQYLSWQQGGH
;
A
#
# COMPACT_ATOMS: atom_id res chain seq x y z
N MET A 1 -14.70 41.58 24.00
CA MET A 1 -13.59 40.60 24.00
C MET A 1 -14.19 39.22 24.23
N SER A 2 -14.67 38.56 23.19
CA SER A 2 -15.11 37.17 23.30
C SER A 2 -13.86 36.30 23.36
N VAL A 3 -13.47 35.88 24.57
CA VAL A 3 -12.47 34.83 24.76
C VAL A 3 -13.08 33.57 24.16
N THR A 4 -12.73 33.26 22.90
CA THR A 4 -12.99 31.95 22.32
C THR A 4 -12.15 30.96 23.11
N THR A 5 -12.74 30.35 24.13
CA THR A 5 -12.21 29.16 24.77
C THR A 5 -11.99 28.13 23.68
N GLN A 6 -10.73 27.91 23.29
CA GLN A 6 -10.36 26.84 22.38
C GLN A 6 -10.85 25.53 23.01
N LYS A 7 -11.87 24.93 22.39
CA LYS A 7 -12.49 23.71 22.90
C LYS A 7 -11.46 22.60 22.77
N LYS A 8 -10.90 22.19 23.91
CA LYS A 8 -10.02 21.02 23.95
C LYS A 8 -10.86 19.76 24.07
N ARG A 9 -10.50 18.74 23.30
CA ARG A 9 -11.10 17.39 23.41
C ARG A 9 -10.03 16.33 23.23
N PRO A 10 -10.25 15.08 23.70
CA PRO A 10 -9.27 14.02 23.56
C PRO A 10 -8.90 13.78 22.09
N LEU A 11 -7.61 13.55 21.79
CA LEU A 11 -7.13 13.20 20.45
C LEU A 11 -7.90 12.00 19.87
N SER A 12 -8.20 11.00 20.69
CA SER A 12 -9.03 9.85 20.32
C SER A 12 -10.39 10.24 19.71
N ARG A 13 -10.98 11.37 20.12
CA ARG A 13 -12.24 11.86 19.57
C ARG A 13 -12.04 12.42 18.15
N TYR A 14 -11.02 13.24 17.93
CA TYR A 14 -10.69 13.74 16.61
C TYR A 14 -10.40 12.60 15.62
N ILE A 15 -9.58 11.62 16.05
CA ILE A 15 -9.23 10.47 15.20
C ILE A 15 -10.47 9.65 14.83
N LYS A 16 -11.40 9.42 15.78
CA LYS A 16 -12.65 8.72 15.51
C LYS A 16 -13.51 9.49 14.51
N ASP A 17 -13.69 10.79 14.71
CA ASP A 17 -14.49 11.64 13.82
C ASP A 17 -13.88 11.66 12.41
N TYR A 18 -12.55 11.84 12.29
CA TYR A 18 -11.82 11.75 11.03
C TYR A 18 -12.00 10.38 10.36
N LYS A 19 -11.78 9.29 11.10
CA LYS A 19 -11.97 7.94 10.57
C LYS A 19 -13.40 7.73 10.07
N HIS A 20 -14.40 8.28 10.74
CA HIS A 20 -15.80 8.18 10.31
C HIS A 20 -16.12 9.05 9.09
N SER A 21 -15.40 10.15 8.85
CA SER A 21 -15.59 10.99 7.66
C SER A 21 -14.96 10.41 6.39
N GLN A 22 -14.00 9.49 6.51
CA GLN A 22 -13.36 8.88 5.36
C GLN A 22 -14.25 7.82 4.71
N THR A 23 -14.54 7.97 3.42
CA THR A 23 -15.43 7.08 2.65
C THR A 23 -14.73 6.28 1.57
N HIS A 24 -13.52 6.70 1.17
CA HIS A 24 -12.76 6.08 0.07
C HIS A 24 -11.30 5.86 0.49
N CYS A 25 -10.68 4.83 -0.09
CA CYS A 25 -9.26 4.55 0.07
C CYS A 25 -8.44 5.66 -0.59
N LEU A 26 -7.49 6.26 0.13
CA LEU A 26 -6.64 7.30 -0.46
C LEU A 26 -5.85 6.80 -1.69
N HIS A 27 -5.39 5.55 -1.67
CA HIS A 27 -4.50 5.04 -2.72
C HIS A 27 -5.21 4.46 -3.95
N CYS A 28 -6.37 3.85 -3.77
CA CYS A 28 -7.06 3.15 -4.87
C CYS A 28 -8.47 3.67 -5.13
N HIS A 29 -8.89 4.72 -4.42
CA HIS A 29 -10.20 5.38 -4.55
C HIS A 29 -11.42 4.46 -4.40
N LYS A 30 -11.23 3.21 -3.96
CA LYS A 30 -12.33 2.29 -3.67
C LYS A 30 -13.11 2.79 -2.45
N ALA A 31 -14.44 2.75 -2.53
CA ALA A 31 -15.31 2.93 -1.37
C ALA A 31 -14.95 1.96 -0.22
N LEU A 32 -14.97 2.45 1.01
CA LEU A 32 -14.54 1.74 2.21
C LEU A 32 -15.73 1.33 3.08
N ASP A 33 -16.02 0.03 3.12
CA ASP A 33 -16.90 -0.53 4.17
C ASP A 33 -16.17 -0.65 5.52
N ARG A 34 -14.85 -0.88 5.45
CA ARG A 34 -13.95 -0.98 6.61
C ARG A 34 -12.68 -0.21 6.34
N ILE A 35 -12.40 0.74 7.21
CA ILE A 35 -11.26 1.65 7.11
C ILE A 35 -10.11 1.14 7.97
N SER A 36 -8.96 0.90 7.33
CA SER A 36 -7.67 0.80 8.01
C SER A 36 -7.10 2.21 8.12
N LEU A 37 -6.93 2.69 9.36
CA LEU A 37 -6.30 3.97 9.59
C LEU A 37 -4.80 3.73 9.84
N VAL A 38 -3.96 4.42 9.07
CA VAL A 38 -2.51 4.38 9.21
C VAL A 38 -2.03 5.72 9.74
N PHE A 39 -1.11 5.68 10.69
CA PHE A 39 -0.42 6.84 11.24
C PHE A 39 1.09 6.58 11.21
N ASN A 40 1.86 7.49 10.58
CA ASN A 40 3.32 7.36 10.43
C ASN A 40 3.78 5.97 9.94
N GLY A 41 3.10 5.42 8.93
CA GLY A 41 3.46 4.13 8.33
C GLY A 41 2.95 2.90 9.10
N GLN A 42 2.24 3.05 10.22
CA GLN A 42 1.71 1.93 11.01
C GLN A 42 0.19 1.95 11.11
N VAL A 43 -0.43 0.77 10.99
CA VAL A 43 -1.88 0.63 11.21
C VAL A 43 -2.18 0.83 12.69
N ILE A 44 -3.04 1.79 13.01
CA ILE A 44 -3.52 2.03 14.37
C ILE A 44 -4.89 1.38 14.58
N ASN A 45 -5.04 0.64 15.68
CA ASN A 45 -6.24 -0.11 15.98
C ASN A 45 -7.16 0.66 16.96
N LYS A 46 -8.33 0.08 17.24
CA LYS A 46 -9.34 0.70 18.14
C LYS A 46 -8.80 0.92 19.56
N GLU A 47 -7.99 0.00 20.07
CA GLU A 47 -7.44 0.04 21.43
C GLU A 47 -6.41 1.17 21.54
N SER A 48 -5.43 1.22 20.64
CA SER A 48 -4.44 2.30 20.58
C SER A 48 -5.08 3.66 20.42
N ILE A 49 -6.13 3.78 19.59
CA ILE A 49 -6.90 5.04 19.47
C ILE A 49 -7.58 5.38 20.78
N SER A 50 -8.12 4.40 21.52
CA SER A 50 -8.84 4.67 22.77
C SER A 50 -7.94 5.18 23.90
N GLU A 51 -6.67 4.81 23.89
CA GLU A 51 -5.66 5.23 24.87
C GLU A 51 -5.15 6.67 24.64
N MET A 52 -5.34 7.22 23.43
CA MET A 52 -4.97 8.60 23.07
C MET A 52 -5.92 9.64 23.71
N THR A 53 -5.78 9.83 25.02
CA THR A 53 -6.66 10.66 25.86
C THR A 53 -6.19 12.10 26.04
N GLU A 54 -5.00 12.44 25.53
CA GLU A 54 -4.45 13.80 25.58
C GLU A 54 -5.41 14.82 24.97
N LEU A 55 -5.62 15.93 25.68
CA LEU A 55 -6.53 17.00 25.29
C LEU A 55 -5.82 17.98 24.35
N ILE A 56 -6.23 17.98 23.08
CA ILE A 56 -5.73 18.90 22.05
C ILE A 56 -6.84 19.85 21.59
N ASP A 57 -6.45 20.97 20.98
CA ASP A 57 -7.37 21.90 20.31
C ASP A 57 -7.43 21.66 18.79
N ASP A 58 -8.34 22.37 18.12
CA ASP A 58 -8.55 22.25 16.67
C ASP A 58 -7.29 22.60 15.87
N LYS A 59 -6.49 23.59 16.33
CA LYS A 59 -5.25 23.97 15.65
C LYS A 59 -4.23 22.84 15.65
N THR A 60 -4.03 22.20 16.80
CA THR A 60 -3.12 21.06 16.93
C THR A 60 -3.62 19.88 16.10
N TRP A 61 -4.94 19.67 16.04
CA TRP A 61 -5.52 18.64 15.18
C TRP A 61 -5.25 18.91 13.69
N ASP A 62 -5.39 20.16 13.25
CA ASP A 62 -5.18 20.51 11.84
C ASP A 62 -3.75 20.22 11.38
N GLU A 63 -2.76 20.41 12.26
CA GLU A 63 -1.34 20.07 12.01
C GLU A 63 -1.07 18.55 12.04
N LEU A 64 -1.95 17.76 12.67
CA LEU A 64 -1.79 16.32 12.83
C LEU A 64 -2.56 15.50 11.79
N GLN A 65 -3.68 16.00 11.28
CA GLN A 65 -4.62 15.21 10.48
C GLN A 65 -3.98 14.64 9.20
N ASP A 66 -3.08 15.38 8.56
CA ASP A 66 -2.40 14.97 7.31
C ASP A 66 -1.45 13.78 7.50
N LYS A 67 -1.09 13.45 8.75
CA LYS A 67 -0.29 12.27 9.08
C LYS A 67 -1.11 10.98 9.07
N PHE A 68 -2.43 11.09 9.00
CA PHE A 68 -3.35 9.94 9.00
C PHE A 68 -3.81 9.61 7.59
N VAL A 69 -3.64 8.34 7.21
CA VAL A 69 -4.05 7.84 5.90
C VAL A 69 -5.17 6.81 6.08
N ALA A 70 -6.31 7.04 5.44
CA ALA A 70 -7.40 6.07 5.39
C ALA A 70 -7.28 5.18 4.17
N LEU A 71 -7.09 3.89 4.42
CA LEU A 71 -6.82 2.89 3.39
C LEU A 71 -7.80 1.73 3.48
N CYS A 72 -8.02 1.05 2.35
CA CYS A 72 -8.58 -0.29 2.37
C CYS A 72 -7.54 -1.28 2.93
N ARG A 73 -8.00 -2.45 3.40
CA ARG A 73 -7.14 -3.50 3.96
C ARG A 73 -5.95 -3.85 3.06
N PHE A 74 -6.18 -3.93 1.75
CA PHE A 74 -5.10 -4.26 0.81
C PHE A 74 -4.08 -3.14 0.71
N CYS A 75 -4.52 -1.89 0.58
CA CYS A 75 -3.60 -0.75 0.47
C CYS A 75 -2.85 -0.49 1.76
N SER A 76 -3.44 -0.71 2.94
CA SER A 76 -2.74 -0.58 4.23
C SER A 76 -1.66 -1.65 4.39
N GLU A 77 -1.93 -2.90 4.00
CA GLU A 77 -0.93 -3.96 4.05
C GLU A 77 0.29 -3.63 3.19
N ILE A 78 0.06 -3.16 1.96
CA ILE A 78 1.13 -2.78 1.03
C ILE A 78 1.87 -1.54 1.52
N TYR A 79 1.15 -0.50 1.96
CA TYR A 79 1.78 0.73 2.44
C TYR A 79 2.65 0.49 3.67
N CYS A 80 2.21 -0.33 4.62
CA CYS A 80 2.96 -0.61 5.84
C CYS A 80 4.05 -1.69 5.68
N ASN A 81 4.02 -2.50 4.61
CA ASN A 81 4.94 -3.62 4.40
C ASN A 81 5.36 -3.73 2.93
N SER A 82 5.91 -2.65 2.37
CA SER A 82 6.36 -2.58 0.97
C SER A 82 7.86 -2.77 0.79
N GLU A 83 8.62 -2.96 1.87
CA GLU A 83 10.05 -3.28 1.76
C GLU A 83 10.22 -4.56 0.95
N THR A 84 10.92 -4.41 -0.18
CA THR A 84 11.14 -5.45 -1.19
C THR A 84 12.48 -5.16 -1.86
N ASP A 85 13.21 -6.22 -2.21
CA ASP A 85 14.58 -6.11 -2.70
C ASP A 85 14.65 -5.99 -4.24
N TYR A 86 13.62 -6.46 -4.95
CA TYR A 86 13.64 -6.62 -6.41
C TYR A 86 12.54 -5.85 -7.13
N PHE A 87 11.37 -5.71 -6.51
CA PHE A 87 10.19 -5.13 -7.15
C PHE A 87 9.75 -3.83 -6.45
N ASP A 88 9.56 -2.74 -7.18
CA ASP A 88 8.88 -1.55 -6.63
C ASP A 88 7.37 -1.79 -6.58
N ILE A 89 6.94 -2.49 -5.53
CA ILE A 89 5.56 -2.93 -5.35
C ILE A 89 4.59 -1.74 -5.23
N MET A 90 5.02 -0.66 -4.57
CA MET A 90 4.15 0.49 -4.33
C MET A 90 3.86 1.24 -5.62
N SER A 91 4.90 1.57 -6.38
CA SER A 91 4.76 2.29 -7.65
C SER A 91 4.09 1.41 -8.70
N PHE A 92 4.43 0.11 -8.77
CA PHE A 92 3.75 -0.83 -9.67
C PHE A 92 2.25 -0.91 -9.37
N LYS A 93 1.86 -1.05 -8.11
CA LYS A 93 0.45 -1.06 -7.69
C LYS A 93 -0.25 0.24 -8.12
N GLN A 94 0.40 1.39 -7.96
CA GLN A 94 -0.18 2.68 -8.36
C GLN A 94 -0.37 2.75 -9.87
N TYR A 95 0.64 2.38 -10.65
CA TYR A 95 0.56 2.25 -12.11
C TYR A 95 -0.61 1.36 -12.52
N LEU A 96 -0.80 0.20 -11.89
CA LEU A 96 -1.91 -0.68 -12.22
C LEU A 96 -3.28 -0.03 -11.97
N PHE A 97 -3.44 0.75 -10.90
CA PHE A 97 -4.71 1.43 -10.61
C PHE A 97 -4.99 2.62 -11.52
N GLU A 98 -3.95 3.37 -11.92
CA GLU A 98 -4.12 4.62 -12.65
C GLU A 98 -4.02 4.47 -14.16
N GLN A 99 -3.21 3.53 -14.64
CA GLN A 99 -2.84 3.41 -16.05
C GLN A 99 -3.46 2.18 -16.72
N THR A 100 -4.29 1.41 -16.01
CA THR A 100 -4.93 0.22 -16.57
C THR A 100 -6.40 0.10 -16.15
N GLU A 101 -7.21 -0.55 -16.96
CA GLU A 101 -8.63 -0.83 -16.66
C GLU A 101 -8.82 -2.11 -15.83
N MET A 102 -7.77 -2.59 -15.15
CA MET A 102 -7.84 -3.86 -14.44
C MET A 102 -8.68 -3.78 -13.18
N SER A 103 -9.40 -4.87 -12.88
CA SER A 103 -10.16 -4.98 -11.64
C SER A 103 -9.23 -4.96 -10.41
N HIS A 104 -9.73 -4.44 -9.29
CA HIS A 104 -9.00 -4.46 -8.01
C HIS A 104 -8.54 -5.88 -7.61
N SER A 105 -9.32 -6.91 -7.94
CA SER A 105 -8.97 -8.31 -7.65
C SER A 105 -7.75 -8.75 -8.46
N THR A 106 -7.73 -8.46 -9.76
CA THR A 106 -6.60 -8.77 -10.65
C THR A 106 -5.33 -8.02 -10.22
N ILE A 107 -5.47 -6.72 -9.90
CA ILE A 107 -4.35 -5.91 -9.40
C ILE A 107 -3.79 -6.52 -8.12
N ARG A 108 -4.66 -6.91 -7.18
CA ARG A 108 -4.24 -7.58 -5.93
C ARG A 108 -3.47 -8.87 -6.21
N GLU A 109 -3.94 -9.69 -7.14
CA GLU A 109 -3.25 -10.93 -7.48
C GLU A 109 -1.84 -10.68 -8.02
N TYR A 110 -1.66 -9.73 -8.94
CA TYR A 110 -0.34 -9.44 -9.49
C TYR A 110 0.61 -8.92 -8.43
N VAL A 111 0.16 -7.97 -7.62
CA VAL A 111 0.95 -7.41 -6.50
C VAL A 111 1.38 -8.51 -5.53
N VAL A 112 0.45 -9.39 -5.13
CA VAL A 112 0.75 -10.50 -4.19
C VAL A 112 1.72 -11.50 -4.82
N ARG A 113 1.59 -11.80 -6.12
CA ARG A 113 2.50 -12.71 -6.82
C ARG A 113 3.92 -12.15 -6.89
N LEU A 114 4.08 -10.86 -7.15
CA LEU A 114 5.41 -10.23 -7.15
C LEU A 114 6.02 -10.18 -5.75
N ARG A 115 5.24 -9.88 -4.69
CA ARG A 115 5.75 -9.95 -3.31
C ARG A 115 6.24 -11.34 -2.94
N ARG A 116 5.48 -12.39 -3.27
CA ARG A 116 5.92 -13.78 -3.05
C ARG A 116 7.17 -14.12 -3.84
N LEU A 117 7.27 -13.60 -5.07
CA LEU A 117 8.47 -13.80 -5.87
C LEU A 117 9.68 -13.08 -5.26
N ASP A 118 9.49 -11.86 -4.74
CA ASP A 118 10.50 -11.12 -3.99
C ASP A 118 11.02 -11.95 -2.80
N GLU A 119 10.11 -12.52 -2.00
CA GLU A 119 10.46 -13.41 -0.87
C GLU A 119 11.25 -14.65 -1.33
N LEU A 120 10.88 -15.24 -2.48
CA LEU A 120 11.60 -16.39 -3.05
C LEU A 120 13.01 -16.03 -3.53
N LEU A 121 13.18 -14.86 -4.16
CA LEU A 121 14.49 -14.39 -4.62
C LEU A 121 15.38 -14.03 -3.43
N THR A 122 14.82 -13.36 -2.43
CA THR A 122 15.51 -13.02 -1.18
C THR A 122 15.96 -14.28 -0.44
N SER A 123 15.08 -15.25 -0.25
CA SER A 123 15.42 -16.52 0.44
C SER A 123 16.42 -17.38 -0.32
N SER A 124 16.53 -17.21 -1.64
CA SER A 124 17.54 -17.89 -2.46
C SER A 124 18.84 -17.09 -2.64
N ASN A 125 18.97 -15.93 -1.98
CA ASN A 125 20.10 -15.00 -2.12
C ASN A 125 20.41 -14.66 -3.59
N TYR A 126 19.36 -14.42 -4.38
CA TYR A 126 19.55 -14.07 -5.78
C TYR A 126 20.32 -12.74 -5.92
N PRO A 127 21.30 -12.61 -6.83
CA PRO A 127 22.05 -11.37 -6.95
C PRO A 127 21.18 -10.23 -7.52
N VAL A 128 20.90 -9.19 -6.72
CA VAL A 128 20.11 -8.02 -7.15
C VAL A 128 20.66 -7.37 -8.42
N LYS A 129 21.98 -7.36 -8.61
CA LYS A 129 22.64 -6.82 -9.82
C LYS A 129 22.32 -7.60 -11.10
N GLU A 130 21.89 -8.86 -10.96
CA GLU A 130 21.54 -9.72 -12.08
C GLU A 130 20.04 -9.72 -12.37
N PHE A 131 19.25 -9.04 -11.54
CA PHE A 131 17.79 -9.01 -11.65
C PHE A 131 17.33 -8.38 -12.97
N THR A 132 16.62 -9.18 -13.77
CA THR A 132 15.88 -8.78 -14.97
C THR A 132 14.65 -9.68 -15.08
N THR A 133 13.56 -9.18 -15.65
CA THR A 133 12.32 -9.96 -15.79
C THR A 133 12.54 -11.22 -16.62
N GLU A 134 13.39 -11.16 -17.64
CA GLU A 134 13.72 -12.27 -18.53
C GLU A 134 14.48 -13.39 -17.82
N LYS A 135 15.54 -13.06 -17.07
CA LYS A 135 16.32 -14.07 -16.33
C LYS A 135 15.49 -14.75 -15.25
N ILE A 136 14.61 -14.01 -14.57
CA ILE A 136 13.70 -14.60 -13.58
C ILE A 136 12.69 -15.52 -14.27
N GLN A 137 12.15 -15.15 -15.43
CA GLN A 137 11.26 -16.02 -16.19
C GLN A 137 11.95 -17.34 -16.59
N GLU A 138 13.18 -17.28 -17.10
CA GLU A 138 13.98 -18.46 -17.45
C GLU A 138 14.15 -19.38 -16.24
N GLN A 139 14.65 -18.84 -15.12
CA GLN A 139 14.86 -19.60 -13.90
C GLN A 139 13.57 -20.22 -13.33
N LEU A 140 12.45 -19.50 -13.36
CA LEU A 140 11.17 -20.01 -12.87
C LEU A 140 10.63 -21.13 -13.77
N SER A 141 10.87 -21.06 -15.08
CA SER A 141 10.40 -22.07 -16.03
C SER A 141 11.06 -23.44 -15.81
N GLU A 142 12.30 -23.46 -15.32
CA GLU A 142 13.03 -24.70 -15.00
C GLU A 142 12.63 -25.28 -13.63
N LYS A 143 12.31 -24.40 -12.67
CA LYS A 143 12.10 -24.79 -11.26
C LYS A 143 10.65 -25.08 -10.89
N LEU A 144 9.68 -24.55 -11.64
CA LEU A 144 8.26 -24.63 -11.30
C LEU A 144 7.48 -25.50 -12.27
N SER A 145 6.34 -26.03 -11.80
CA SER A 145 5.36 -26.62 -12.70
C SER A 145 4.81 -25.57 -13.67
N GLN A 146 4.33 -26.00 -14.84
CA GLN A 146 3.79 -25.10 -15.85
C GLN A 146 2.68 -24.19 -15.32
N SER A 147 1.82 -24.70 -14.41
CA SER A 147 0.75 -23.92 -13.79
C SER A 147 1.27 -22.87 -12.82
N ALA A 148 2.24 -23.23 -11.98
CA ALA A 148 2.87 -22.28 -11.05
C ALA A 148 3.68 -21.21 -11.79
N PHE A 149 4.44 -21.61 -12.81
CA PHE A 149 5.16 -20.69 -13.69
C PHE A 149 4.21 -19.69 -14.36
N SER A 150 3.12 -20.18 -14.97
CA SER A 150 2.12 -19.32 -15.64
C SER A 150 1.59 -18.22 -14.72
N ASN A 151 1.32 -18.56 -13.45
CA ASN A 151 0.83 -17.58 -12.47
C ASN A 151 1.81 -16.42 -12.25
N TYR A 152 3.09 -16.71 -11.99
CA TYR A 152 4.10 -15.67 -11.77
C TYR A 152 4.47 -14.93 -13.05
N ASN A 153 4.55 -15.64 -14.18
CA ASN A 153 4.95 -15.09 -15.47
C ASN A 153 3.99 -13.98 -15.94
N ILE A 154 2.68 -14.14 -15.73
CA ILE A 154 1.71 -13.09 -16.08
C ILE A 154 1.95 -11.82 -15.26
N ALA A 155 2.29 -11.94 -13.97
CA ALA A 155 2.59 -10.79 -13.13
C ALA A 155 3.93 -10.13 -13.52
N LEU A 156 4.96 -10.94 -13.85
CA LEU A 156 6.25 -10.45 -14.33
C LEU A 156 6.14 -9.67 -15.64
N ARG A 157 5.39 -10.17 -16.61
CA ARG A 157 5.11 -9.46 -17.88
C ARG A 157 4.41 -8.13 -17.64
N LYS A 158 3.52 -8.06 -16.65
CA LYS A 158 2.86 -6.80 -16.28
C LYS A 158 3.82 -5.83 -15.60
N TYR A 159 4.75 -6.33 -14.80
CA TYR A 159 5.81 -5.53 -14.21
C TYR A 159 6.77 -4.98 -15.27
N GLU A 160 7.13 -5.78 -16.27
CA GLU A 160 7.95 -5.35 -17.41
C GLU A 160 7.29 -4.21 -18.23
N GLN A 161 5.96 -4.27 -18.41
CA GLN A 161 5.20 -3.17 -19.00
C GLN A 161 5.29 -1.90 -18.16
N TYR A 162 5.20 -2.02 -16.84
CA TYR A 162 5.39 -0.90 -15.91
C TYR A 162 6.80 -0.30 -16.02
N LEU A 163 7.86 -1.12 -16.05
CA LEU A 163 9.23 -0.65 -16.23
C LEU A 163 9.42 0.10 -17.55
N SER A 164 8.82 -0.43 -18.63
CA SER A 164 8.85 0.21 -19.95
C SER A 164 8.12 1.56 -19.93
N TRP A 165 6.97 1.63 -19.26
CA TRP A 165 6.20 2.87 -19.07
C TRP A 165 7.00 3.92 -18.28
N GLN A 166 7.74 3.52 -17.24
CA GLN A 166 8.61 4.44 -16.49
C GLN A 166 9.76 4.99 -17.32
N GLN A 167 10.34 4.17 -18.21
CA GLN A 167 11.49 4.57 -19.04
C GLN A 167 11.10 5.43 -20.24
N GLY A 168 9.93 5.19 -20.83
CA GLY A 168 9.41 5.93 -21.99
C GLY A 168 8.75 7.26 -21.65
N GLY A 169 9.17 7.90 -20.55
CA GLY A 169 8.46 8.96 -19.85
C GLY A 169 7.76 10.01 -20.72
N HIS A 170 6.58 10.40 -20.23
CA HIS A 170 6.03 11.73 -20.44
C HIS A 170 6.93 12.79 -19.79
#